data_AF-A2D5F0-F1
#
_entry.id   AF-A2D5F0-F1
#
_cell.length_a   1.000
_cell.length_b   1.000
_cell.length_c   1.000
_cell.angle_alpha   90.00
_cell.angle_beta   90.00
_cell.angle_gamma   90.00
#
_symmetry.space_group_name_H-M   'P 1'
#
loop_
_entity.id
_entity.type
_entity.pdbx_description
1 polymer ?
#
loop_
_entity_poly.entity_id
_entity_poly.type
_entity_poly.pdbx_seq_one_letter_code
_entity_poly.pdbx_strand_id
1 'polypeptide(L)'
;RHCETFVDVCPQMPCLNGGTCAVASNMPDGFICRCPPGFSGARCQSSCGQVKCRKGEQCVHTASGPRCFCPSPQDCESGCASSPCQHGGSCHPQRQPPYYSCQCAPPFSGSRCELYTAPPSTPPATCLSQYCADKSRDGVCDEACNSHACQWDGGDCSLTMENPWANCSSPLPCWDYINNQCDELCNTAECLFDNFECQGN
;
A
#
# COMPACT_ATOMS: atom_id res chain seq x y z
N ARG A 1 44.86 22.33 47.03
CA ARG A 1 44.78 20.86 46.82
C ARG A 1 43.48 20.62 46.07
N HIS A 2 43.54 20.45 44.75
CA HIS A 2 42.35 20.14 43.94
C HIS A 2 42.04 18.66 44.12
N CYS A 3 40.89 18.34 44.71
CA CYS A 3 40.36 16.98 44.72
C CYS A 3 39.56 16.82 43.44
N GLU A 4 40.20 16.32 42.38
CA GLU A 4 39.48 15.81 41.22
C GLU A 4 38.92 14.45 41.61
N THR A 5 37.76 14.46 42.27
CA THR A 5 37.03 13.22 42.56
C THR A 5 36.56 12.64 41.23
N PHE A 6 37.26 11.63 40.75
CA PHE A 6 36.86 10.86 39.59
C PHE A 6 35.53 10.15 39.90
N VAL A 7 34.45 10.63 39.28
CA VAL A 7 33.13 10.03 39.42
C VAL A 7 33.01 8.92 38.40
N ASP A 8 32.82 7.69 38.86
CA ASP A 8 32.44 6.59 37.96
C ASP A 8 31.01 6.83 37.47
N VAL A 9 30.87 7.15 36.19
CA VAL A 9 29.58 7.44 35.53
C VAL A 9 28.92 6.16 35.01
N CYS A 10 29.64 5.04 34.89
CA CYS A 10 29.12 3.79 34.33
C CYS A 10 27.97 3.14 35.14
N PRO A 11 27.90 3.23 36.48
CA PRO A 11 26.75 2.78 37.26
C PRO A 11 25.42 3.45 36.88
N GLN A 12 25.45 4.62 36.22
CA GLN A 12 24.26 5.28 35.69
C GLN A 12 23.79 4.71 34.34
N MET A 13 24.47 3.67 33.83
CA MET A 13 24.21 3.02 32.55
C MET A 13 24.09 4.03 31.39
N PRO A 14 25.13 4.84 31.13
CA PRO A 14 25.06 5.87 30.09
C PRO A 14 24.94 5.28 28.67
N CYS A 15 25.44 4.07 28.43
CA CYS A 15 25.37 3.41 27.14
C CYS A 15 24.01 2.76 26.88
N LEU A 16 23.39 3.08 25.75
CA LEU A 16 22.11 2.55 25.31
C LEU A 16 22.28 1.27 24.49
N ASN A 17 21.16 0.60 24.19
CA ASN A 17 21.09 -0.54 23.27
C ASN A 17 22.09 -1.68 23.57
N GLY A 18 22.37 -1.94 24.86
CA GLY A 18 23.30 -2.99 25.28
C GLY A 18 24.79 -2.63 25.09
N GLY A 19 25.11 -1.35 24.91
CA GLY A 19 26.50 -0.86 24.87
C GLY A 19 27.25 -1.14 26.17
N THR A 20 28.53 -1.53 26.05
CA THR A 20 29.41 -1.71 27.21
C THR A 20 30.03 -0.37 27.60
N CYS A 21 29.81 0.08 28.85
CA CYS A 21 30.42 1.30 29.38
C CYS A 21 31.84 1.02 29.90
N ALA A 22 32.77 1.92 29.59
CA ALA A 22 34.09 1.98 30.21
C ALA A 22 34.39 3.41 30.64
N VAL A 23 35.00 3.59 31.81
CA VAL A 23 35.36 4.92 32.30
C VAL A 23 36.57 5.45 31.53
N ALA A 24 36.50 6.68 31.05
CA ALA A 24 37.51 7.30 30.18
C ALA A 24 37.79 8.73 30.64
N SER A 25 38.83 8.88 31.48
CA SER A 25 39.20 10.14 32.14
C SER A 25 39.62 11.26 31.17
N ASN A 26 39.98 10.89 29.94
CA ASN A 26 40.40 11.79 28.88
C ASN A 26 39.24 12.23 27.95
N MET A 27 38.02 11.74 28.17
CA MET A 27 36.82 12.21 27.47
C MET A 27 36.10 13.29 28.29
N PRO A 28 35.47 14.29 27.64
CA PRO A 28 34.70 15.34 28.32
C PRO A 28 33.61 14.80 29.25
N ASP A 29 32.97 13.69 28.86
CA ASP A 29 31.88 13.06 29.60
C ASP A 29 32.37 12.01 30.61
N GLY A 30 33.68 11.73 30.68
CA GLY A 30 34.27 10.78 31.61
C GLY A 30 34.02 9.30 31.31
N PHE A 31 33.35 8.95 30.20
CA PHE A 31 33.09 7.57 29.80
C PHE A 31 33.18 7.39 28.28
N ILE A 32 33.36 6.14 27.85
CA ILE A 32 33.24 5.72 26.45
C ILE A 32 32.32 4.49 26.36
N CYS A 33 31.48 4.45 25.32
CA CYS A 33 30.63 3.30 25.05
C CYS A 33 31.17 2.44 23.90
N ARG A 34 31.30 1.14 24.14
CA ARG A 34 31.51 0.15 23.08
C ARG A 34 30.15 -0.35 22.59
N CYS A 35 29.76 0.06 21.39
CA CYS A 35 28.47 -0.28 20.82
C CYS A 35 28.43 -1.69 20.22
N PRO A 36 27.34 -2.45 20.41
CA PRO A 36 27.14 -3.71 19.72
C PRO A 36 26.94 -3.49 18.21
N PRO A 37 27.13 -4.55 17.38
CA PRO A 37 26.93 -4.45 15.94
C PRO A 37 25.55 -3.87 15.59
N GLY A 38 25.53 -2.88 14.70
CA GLY A 38 24.31 -2.20 14.29
C GLY A 38 24.01 -0.90 15.02
N PHE A 39 24.70 -0.62 16.13
CA PHE A 39 24.53 0.61 16.89
C PHE A 39 25.76 1.52 16.81
N SER A 40 25.54 2.83 16.85
CA SER A 40 26.59 3.84 16.79
C SER A 40 26.21 5.11 17.57
N GLY A 41 27.15 6.06 17.66
CA GLY A 41 27.04 7.27 18.47
C GLY A 41 27.68 7.13 19.86
N ALA A 42 27.93 8.26 20.51
CA ALA A 42 28.66 8.33 21.79
C ALA A 42 28.04 7.48 22.91
N ARG A 43 26.72 7.30 22.88
CA ARG A 43 25.95 6.47 23.83
C ARG A 43 25.29 5.27 23.15
N CYS A 44 25.72 4.89 21.95
CA CYS A 44 25.11 3.80 21.16
C CYS A 44 23.62 4.02 20.83
N GLN A 45 23.19 5.28 20.74
CA GLN A 45 21.79 5.65 20.51
C GLN A 45 21.32 5.48 19.06
N SER A 46 22.22 5.48 18.09
CA SER A 46 21.87 5.38 16.67
C SER A 46 21.83 3.92 16.25
N SER A 47 20.72 3.45 15.69
CA SER A 47 20.55 2.11 15.14
C SER A 47 20.87 2.02 13.64
N CYS A 48 21.44 3.08 13.07
CA CYS A 48 21.72 3.19 11.63
C CYS A 48 22.80 2.24 11.11
N GLY A 49 23.58 1.59 11.99
CA GLY A 49 24.59 0.63 11.58
C GLY A 49 24.01 -0.63 10.91
N GLN A 50 22.70 -0.90 11.07
CA GLN A 50 22.03 -2.04 10.43
C GLN A 50 21.42 -1.72 9.07
N VAL A 51 21.25 -0.43 8.74
CA VAL A 51 20.50 -0.02 7.55
C VAL A 51 21.45 0.37 6.43
N LYS A 52 21.31 -0.29 5.27
CA LYS A 52 22.07 0.03 4.06
C LYS A 52 21.28 1.03 3.21
N CYS A 53 21.62 2.31 3.31
CA CYS A 53 21.04 3.35 2.48
C CYS A 53 21.74 3.45 1.12
N ARG A 54 21.03 3.97 0.11
CA ARG A 54 21.63 4.25 -1.20
C ARG A 54 22.65 5.38 -1.09
N LYS A 55 23.53 5.49 -2.08
CA LYS A 55 24.56 6.54 -2.14
C LYS A 55 23.89 7.92 -2.16
N GLY A 56 24.19 8.76 -1.17
CA GLY A 56 23.60 10.11 -1.04
C GLY A 56 22.43 10.20 -0.06
N GLU A 57 21.95 9.08 0.47
CA GLU A 57 20.94 9.06 1.53
C GLU A 57 21.59 9.12 2.92
N GLN A 58 20.86 9.68 3.88
CA GLN A 58 21.23 9.69 5.28
C GLN A 58 20.31 8.77 6.07
N CYS A 59 20.90 7.87 6.85
CA CYS A 59 20.12 7.14 7.84
C CYS A 59 19.85 8.03 9.06
N VAL A 60 18.60 8.07 9.49
CA VAL A 60 18.19 8.75 10.72
C VAL A 60 17.39 7.78 11.60
N HIS A 61 17.55 7.94 12.91
CA HIS A 61 16.76 7.20 13.88
C HIS A 61 15.37 7.83 13.99
N THR A 62 14.31 7.05 13.74
CA THR A 62 12.92 7.48 13.92
C THR A 62 12.25 6.62 15.00
N ALA A 63 11.10 7.06 15.52
CA ALA A 63 10.29 6.27 16.46
C ALA A 63 9.90 4.88 15.89
N SER A 64 9.81 4.75 14.57
CA SER A 64 9.52 3.50 13.86
C SER A 64 10.77 2.66 13.52
N GLY A 65 11.95 3.08 14.00
CA GLY A 65 13.24 2.45 13.70
C GLY A 65 14.15 3.30 12.81
N PRO A 66 15.38 2.81 12.50
CA PRO A 66 16.30 3.50 11.61
C PRO A 66 15.77 3.45 10.17
N ARG A 67 15.71 4.60 9.50
CA ARG A 67 15.21 4.72 8.12
C ARG A 67 16.14 5.59 7.29
N CYS A 68 16.22 5.30 6.00
CA CYS A 68 16.96 6.11 5.04
C CYS A 68 16.11 7.28 4.58
N PHE A 69 16.75 8.44 4.42
CA PHE A 69 16.14 9.65 3.91
C PHE A 69 17.05 10.26 2.85
N CYS A 70 16.48 10.75 1.74
CA CYS A 70 17.24 11.66 0.89
C CYS A 70 17.17 13.10 1.44
N PRO A 71 18.24 13.88 1.26
CA PRO A 71 18.36 15.23 1.82
C PRO A 71 17.32 16.20 1.24
N SER A 72 16.94 16.07 -0.04
CA SER A 72 15.82 16.80 -0.64
C SER A 72 14.85 15.85 -1.37
N PRO A 73 13.55 16.23 -1.50
CA PRO A 73 12.58 15.46 -2.30
C PRO A 73 12.94 15.38 -3.79
N GLN A 74 13.66 16.38 -4.31
CA GLN A 74 14.12 16.44 -5.71
C GLN A 74 15.21 15.38 -5.97
N ASP A 75 16.08 15.13 -4.99
CA ASP A 75 17.07 14.04 -5.06
C ASP A 75 16.42 12.64 -4.95
N CYS A 76 15.16 12.57 -4.52
CA CYS A 76 14.37 11.34 -4.45
C CYS A 76 13.48 11.12 -5.70
N GLU A 77 13.59 11.93 -6.77
CA GLU A 77 12.74 11.87 -7.98
C GLU A 77 12.62 10.49 -8.62
N SER A 78 13.57 9.58 -8.34
CA SER A 78 13.52 8.17 -8.78
C SER A 78 12.22 7.43 -8.39
N GLY A 79 11.50 7.88 -7.35
CA GLY A 79 10.27 7.22 -6.90
C GLY A 79 9.10 7.36 -7.90
N CYS A 80 8.89 8.55 -8.44
CA CYS A 80 7.79 8.81 -9.40
C CYS A 80 8.20 8.62 -10.87
N ALA A 81 9.49 8.53 -11.17
CA ALA A 81 10.00 8.40 -12.54
C ALA A 81 9.47 7.14 -13.29
N SER A 82 9.08 6.10 -12.55
CA SER A 82 8.50 4.87 -13.12
C SER A 82 6.97 4.90 -13.23
N SER A 83 6.33 6.04 -12.98
CA SER A 83 4.87 6.20 -12.94
C SER A 83 4.18 5.09 -12.11
N PRO A 84 4.51 4.96 -10.82
CA PRO A 84 4.09 3.80 -10.02
C PRO A 84 2.58 3.79 -9.71
N CYS A 85 1.91 4.95 -9.75
CA CYS A 85 0.49 5.10 -9.43
C CYS A 85 -0.39 4.67 -10.61
N GLN A 86 -1.30 3.73 -10.36
CA GLN A 86 -2.22 3.18 -11.35
C GLN A 86 -3.51 3.99 -11.41
N HIS A 87 -4.35 3.71 -12.41
CA HIS A 87 -5.72 4.25 -12.54
C HIS A 87 -5.82 5.78 -12.41
N GLY A 88 -4.87 6.50 -13.01
CA GLY A 88 -4.86 7.97 -12.99
C GLY A 88 -4.49 8.61 -11.64
N GLY A 89 -3.95 7.83 -10.70
CA GLY A 89 -3.46 8.35 -9.41
C GLY A 89 -2.34 9.38 -9.58
N SER A 90 -2.37 10.44 -8.78
CA SER A 90 -1.33 11.47 -8.76
C SER A 90 -0.13 11.02 -7.93
N CYS A 91 1.07 11.00 -8.52
CA CYS A 91 2.31 10.63 -7.83
C CYS A 91 2.96 11.82 -7.15
N HIS A 92 3.28 11.67 -5.87
CA HIS A 92 3.97 12.69 -5.07
C HIS A 92 5.31 12.14 -4.54
N PRO A 93 6.46 12.76 -4.87
CA PRO A 93 7.77 12.34 -4.36
C PRO A 93 7.85 12.40 -2.84
N GLN A 94 8.52 11.42 -2.24
CA GLN A 94 8.70 11.31 -0.79
C GLN A 94 10.17 11.18 -0.43
N ARG A 95 10.53 11.60 0.80
CA ARG A 95 11.92 11.55 1.29
C ARG A 95 12.36 10.19 1.81
N GLN A 96 11.41 9.28 2.05
CA GLN A 96 11.68 7.93 2.58
C GLN A 96 11.30 6.88 1.55
N PRO A 97 11.93 5.69 1.55
CA PRO A 97 11.49 4.56 0.75
C PRO A 97 9.98 4.29 0.93
N PRO A 98 9.22 4.05 -0.16
CA PRO A 98 9.66 3.81 -1.54
C PRO A 98 9.95 5.08 -2.37
N TYR A 99 10.06 6.24 -1.75
CA TYR A 99 10.36 7.57 -2.33
C TYR A 99 9.23 8.19 -3.14
N TYR A 100 8.03 7.63 -3.02
CA TYR A 100 6.81 8.21 -3.56
C TYR A 100 5.62 7.84 -2.69
N SER A 101 4.52 8.55 -2.89
CA SER A 101 3.18 8.22 -2.41
C SER A 101 2.17 8.51 -3.50
N CYS A 102 1.18 7.65 -3.67
CA CYS A 102 0.10 7.88 -4.62
C CYS A 102 -1.11 8.51 -3.94
N GLN A 103 -1.64 9.56 -4.54
CA GLN A 103 -2.95 10.10 -4.23
C GLN A 103 -3.94 9.54 -5.24
N CYS A 104 -4.81 8.64 -4.77
CA CYS A 104 -5.76 7.94 -5.64
C CYS A 104 -6.99 8.78 -5.90
N ALA A 105 -7.46 8.77 -7.15
CA ALA A 105 -8.78 9.27 -7.48
C ALA A 105 -9.81 8.23 -6.99
N PRO A 106 -10.90 8.63 -6.31
CA PRO A 106 -12.01 7.73 -6.03
C PRO A 106 -12.52 7.11 -7.35
N PRO A 107 -12.93 5.83 -7.37
CA PRO A 107 -13.05 4.87 -6.26
C PRO A 107 -11.78 4.07 -5.92
N PHE A 108 -10.61 4.44 -6.43
CA PHE A 108 -9.39 3.65 -6.23
C PHE A 108 -8.72 3.93 -4.87
N SER A 109 -8.06 2.90 -4.34
CA SER A 109 -7.27 2.93 -3.10
C SER A 109 -6.06 1.99 -3.21
N GLY A 110 -5.30 1.87 -2.12
CA GLY A 110 -4.04 1.10 -2.10
C GLY A 110 -2.81 1.99 -2.23
N SER A 111 -1.63 1.39 -2.10
CA SER A 111 -0.36 2.12 -2.07
C SER A 111 0.06 2.70 -3.42
N ARG A 112 -0.45 2.08 -4.49
CA ARG A 112 -0.24 2.40 -5.90
C ARG A 112 -1.56 2.61 -6.63
N CYS A 113 -2.67 2.83 -5.92
CA CYS A 113 -4.02 2.97 -6.48
C CYS A 113 -4.50 1.72 -7.27
N GLU A 114 -3.99 0.56 -6.89
CA GLU A 114 -4.25 -0.73 -7.52
C GLU A 114 -5.58 -1.37 -7.10
N LEU A 115 -6.14 -0.95 -5.96
CA LEU A 115 -7.37 -1.51 -5.41
C LEU A 115 -8.56 -0.66 -5.84
N TYR A 116 -9.64 -1.29 -6.26
CA TYR A 116 -10.93 -0.62 -6.38
C TYR A 116 -11.65 -0.71 -5.04
N THR A 117 -12.20 0.41 -4.57
CA THR A 117 -13.04 0.48 -3.38
C THR A 117 -14.39 1.00 -3.82
N ALA A 118 -15.39 0.10 -3.87
CA ALA A 118 -16.73 0.47 -4.27
C ALA A 118 -17.18 1.75 -3.54
N PRO A 119 -17.73 2.75 -4.25
CA PRO A 119 -18.22 3.96 -3.61
C PRO A 119 -19.26 3.59 -2.54
N PRO A 120 -19.32 4.31 -1.41
CA PRO A 120 -20.30 4.07 -0.36
C PRO A 120 -21.69 4.53 -0.82
N SER A 121 -22.28 3.81 -1.78
CA SER A 121 -23.65 4.03 -2.23
C SER A 121 -24.16 2.84 -3.03
N THR A 122 -24.22 1.67 -2.40
CA THR A 122 -25.35 0.76 -2.53
C THR A 122 -25.28 -0.24 -1.37
N PRO A 123 -26.37 -0.47 -0.60
CA PRO A 123 -26.46 -1.70 0.16
C PRO A 123 -26.21 -2.87 -0.80
N PRO A 124 -25.70 -4.03 -0.34
CA PRO A 124 -25.55 -5.17 -1.23
C PRO A 124 -26.88 -5.35 -1.96
N ALA A 125 -26.83 -5.31 -3.30
CA ALA A 125 -27.96 -5.73 -4.11
C ALA A 125 -28.15 -7.20 -3.76
N THR A 126 -28.90 -7.48 -2.71
CA THR A 126 -29.20 -8.83 -2.31
C THR A 126 -30.35 -9.25 -3.19
N CYS A 127 -30.16 -10.28 -4.01
CA CYS A 127 -31.28 -10.93 -4.65
C CYS A 127 -32.08 -11.68 -3.59
N LEU A 128 -33.04 -10.98 -3.00
CA LEU A 128 -33.91 -11.55 -1.95
C LEU A 128 -35.39 -11.41 -2.30
N SER A 129 -35.67 -11.27 -3.59
CA SER A 129 -37.01 -11.38 -4.13
C SER A 129 -37.38 -12.86 -4.25
N GLN A 130 -38.42 -13.31 -3.53
CA GLN A 130 -39.00 -14.64 -3.76
C GLN A 130 -39.39 -14.84 -5.22
N TYR A 131 -39.82 -13.76 -5.90
CA TYR A 131 -40.08 -13.79 -7.33
C TYR A 131 -38.86 -14.23 -8.14
N CYS A 132 -37.66 -13.69 -7.88
CA CYS A 132 -36.47 -14.13 -8.63
C CYS A 132 -35.98 -15.53 -8.23
N ALA A 133 -36.29 -16.00 -7.02
CA ALA A 133 -36.00 -17.38 -6.64
C ALA A 133 -36.84 -18.38 -7.44
N ASP A 134 -38.10 -18.03 -7.73
CA ASP A 134 -39.01 -18.87 -8.53
C ASP A 134 -38.69 -18.85 -10.04
N LYS A 135 -38.03 -17.79 -10.51
CA LYS A 135 -37.64 -17.63 -11.93
C LYS A 135 -36.25 -18.15 -12.27
N SER A 136 -35.34 -18.21 -11.30
CA SER A 136 -33.99 -18.73 -11.50
C SER A 136 -33.96 -20.14 -12.11
N ARG A 137 -33.30 -20.29 -13.26
CA ARG A 137 -33.10 -21.57 -13.99
C ARG A 137 -34.41 -22.18 -14.50
N ASP A 138 -35.41 -21.37 -14.80
CA ASP A 138 -36.66 -21.83 -15.42
C ASP A 138 -36.55 -21.98 -16.95
N GLY A 139 -35.41 -21.58 -17.53
CA GLY A 139 -35.10 -21.66 -18.95
C GLY A 139 -35.57 -20.44 -19.76
N VAL A 140 -36.05 -19.39 -19.10
CA VAL A 140 -36.45 -18.11 -19.67
C VAL A 140 -35.59 -17.03 -19.03
N CYS A 141 -35.06 -16.09 -19.82
CA CYS A 141 -34.40 -14.92 -19.26
C CYS A 141 -35.43 -13.92 -18.75
N ASP A 142 -35.61 -13.83 -17.43
CA ASP A 142 -36.38 -12.77 -16.80
C ASP A 142 -35.51 -11.53 -16.56
N GLU A 143 -35.72 -10.49 -17.39
CA GLU A 143 -34.95 -9.25 -17.32
C GLU A 143 -34.97 -8.58 -15.93
N ALA A 144 -36.07 -8.71 -15.19
CA ALA A 144 -36.18 -8.20 -13.82
C ALA A 144 -35.24 -8.91 -12.81
N CYS A 145 -34.76 -10.10 -13.16
CA CYS A 145 -33.82 -10.91 -12.38
C CYS A 145 -32.43 -10.98 -13.04
N ASN A 146 -32.21 -10.23 -14.12
CA ASN A 146 -30.95 -10.15 -14.85
C ASN A 146 -29.94 -9.21 -14.16
N SER A 147 -29.49 -9.58 -12.95
CA SER A 147 -28.48 -8.83 -12.20
C SER A 147 -27.46 -9.76 -11.57
N HIS A 148 -26.24 -9.25 -11.30
CA HIS A 148 -25.19 -10.01 -10.61
C HIS A 148 -25.66 -10.54 -9.24
N ALA A 149 -26.45 -9.74 -8.53
CA ALA A 149 -27.12 -10.13 -7.30
C ALA A 149 -27.93 -11.43 -7.44
N CYS A 150 -28.65 -11.56 -8.55
CA CYS A 150 -29.54 -12.66 -8.87
C CYS A 150 -28.90 -13.71 -9.78
N GLN A 151 -27.58 -13.69 -9.94
CA GLN A 151 -26.83 -14.61 -10.81
C GLN A 151 -27.40 -14.64 -12.23
N TRP A 152 -27.81 -13.48 -12.75
CA TRP A 152 -28.39 -13.32 -14.09
C TRP A 152 -29.51 -14.33 -14.36
N ASP A 153 -30.48 -14.35 -13.44
CA ASP A 153 -31.61 -15.28 -13.44
C ASP A 153 -31.20 -16.75 -13.35
N GLY A 154 -30.23 -17.03 -12.47
CA GLY A 154 -29.65 -18.36 -12.31
C GLY A 154 -28.87 -18.87 -13.53
N GLY A 155 -28.57 -17.99 -14.49
CA GLY A 155 -27.84 -18.31 -15.72
C GLY A 155 -28.68 -18.22 -17.00
N ASP A 156 -30.00 -18.04 -16.90
CA ASP A 156 -30.89 -18.04 -18.08
C ASP A 156 -30.68 -16.81 -18.97
N CYS A 157 -30.23 -15.69 -18.40
CA CYS A 157 -29.87 -14.49 -19.14
C CYS A 157 -28.41 -14.45 -19.64
N SER A 158 -27.61 -15.46 -19.32
CA SER A 158 -26.15 -15.46 -19.53
C SER A 158 -25.66 -16.72 -20.25
N LEU A 159 -26.39 -17.18 -21.27
CA LEU A 159 -26.06 -18.37 -22.08
C LEU A 159 -25.82 -19.61 -21.20
N THR A 160 -26.64 -19.80 -20.16
CA THR A 160 -26.56 -20.86 -19.15
C THR A 160 -25.31 -20.85 -18.26
N MET A 161 -24.51 -19.77 -18.30
CA MET A 161 -23.39 -19.57 -17.38
C MET A 161 -23.84 -18.79 -16.15
N GLU A 162 -23.73 -19.39 -14.95
CA GLU A 162 -24.14 -18.76 -13.69
C GLU A 162 -23.37 -17.46 -13.37
N ASN A 163 -22.09 -17.37 -13.78
CA ASN A 163 -21.29 -16.15 -13.63
C ASN A 163 -20.31 -15.98 -14.80
N PRO A 164 -20.66 -15.17 -15.82
CA PRO A 164 -19.79 -14.89 -16.96
C PRO A 164 -18.48 -14.17 -16.59
N TRP A 165 -18.45 -13.47 -15.46
CA TRP A 165 -17.29 -12.71 -14.97
C TRP A 165 -16.47 -13.48 -13.92
N ALA A 166 -16.70 -14.79 -13.74
CA ALA A 166 -16.00 -15.59 -12.71
C ALA A 166 -14.46 -15.54 -12.83
N ASN A 167 -13.94 -15.35 -14.05
CA ASN A 167 -12.51 -15.23 -14.33
C ASN A 167 -12.05 -13.78 -14.56
N CYS A 168 -12.96 -12.80 -14.47
CA CYS A 168 -12.62 -11.40 -14.66
C CYS A 168 -11.70 -10.94 -13.52
N SER A 169 -10.48 -10.55 -13.89
CA SER A 169 -9.45 -10.08 -12.96
C SER A 169 -9.45 -8.56 -12.81
N SER A 170 -10.43 -7.88 -13.43
CA SER A 170 -10.57 -6.44 -13.30
C SER A 170 -10.81 -6.04 -11.85
N PRO A 171 -10.21 -4.93 -11.39
CA PRO A 171 -10.59 -4.37 -10.11
C PRO A 171 -12.01 -3.79 -10.13
N LEU A 172 -12.58 -3.48 -11.31
CA LEU A 172 -13.95 -3.01 -11.45
C LEU A 172 -14.95 -4.18 -11.42
N PRO A 173 -16.14 -4.02 -10.79
CA PRO A 173 -17.25 -4.95 -10.97
C PRO A 173 -17.85 -4.74 -12.36
N CYS A 174 -17.22 -5.29 -13.41
CA CYS A 174 -17.53 -4.97 -14.81
C CYS A 174 -18.98 -5.19 -15.22
N TRP A 175 -19.71 -6.09 -14.55
CA TRP A 175 -21.15 -6.28 -14.75
C TRP A 175 -22.01 -5.05 -14.40
N ASP A 176 -21.52 -4.13 -13.56
CA ASP A 176 -22.21 -2.88 -13.20
C ASP A 176 -21.86 -1.72 -14.16
N TYR A 177 -20.90 -1.93 -15.05
CA TYR A 177 -20.30 -0.90 -15.91
C TYR A 177 -20.61 -1.07 -17.41
N ILE A 178 -21.55 -1.94 -17.75
CA ILE A 178 -22.12 -2.04 -19.11
C ILE A 178 -23.07 -0.85 -19.33
N ASN A 179 -22.52 0.32 -19.72
CA ASN A 179 -23.21 1.60 -19.63
C ASN A 179 -23.10 2.49 -20.89
N ASN A 180 -22.60 1.95 -22.01
CA ASN A 180 -22.23 2.63 -23.24
C ASN A 180 -21.05 3.62 -23.09
N GLN A 181 -20.14 3.37 -22.17
CA GLN A 181 -18.87 4.10 -22.04
C GLN A 181 -17.73 3.10 -22.01
N CYS A 182 -16.64 3.43 -22.70
CA CYS A 182 -15.48 2.55 -22.69
C CYS A 182 -14.77 2.58 -21.32
N ASP A 183 -14.92 1.50 -20.58
CA ASP A 183 -14.22 1.18 -19.34
C ASP A 183 -13.04 0.25 -19.65
N GLU A 184 -11.87 0.84 -19.92
CA GLU A 184 -10.65 0.11 -20.33
C GLU A 184 -10.21 -1.00 -19.36
N LEU A 185 -10.59 -0.91 -18.07
CA LEU A 185 -10.31 -1.95 -17.09
C LEU A 185 -11.20 -3.19 -17.24
N CYS A 186 -12.35 -3.04 -17.91
CA CYS A 186 -13.26 -4.12 -18.27
C CYS A 186 -13.04 -4.62 -19.71
N ASN A 187 -12.21 -3.90 -20.48
CA ASN A 187 -11.87 -4.21 -21.87
C ASN A 187 -10.82 -5.33 -22.00
N THR A 188 -11.02 -6.44 -21.28
CA THR A 188 -10.18 -7.63 -21.36
C THR A 188 -11.02 -8.86 -21.72
N ALA A 189 -10.38 -9.90 -22.26
CA ALA A 189 -11.11 -11.07 -22.74
C ALA A 189 -11.87 -11.79 -21.60
N GLU A 190 -11.25 -11.87 -20.43
CA GLU A 190 -11.83 -12.46 -19.22
C GLU A 190 -12.95 -11.62 -18.59
N CYS A 191 -13.04 -10.33 -18.95
CA CYS A 191 -14.08 -9.39 -18.53
C CYS A 191 -15.07 -9.05 -19.65
N LEU A 192 -15.06 -9.84 -20.74
CA LEU A 192 -15.98 -9.75 -21.87
C LEU A 192 -15.85 -8.44 -22.68
N PHE A 193 -14.64 -7.90 -22.77
CA PHE A 193 -14.28 -6.73 -23.57
C PHE A 193 -15.19 -5.52 -23.33
N ASP A 194 -15.60 -5.31 -22.08
CA ASP A 194 -16.50 -4.22 -21.71
C ASP A 194 -17.79 -4.20 -22.56
N ASN A 195 -18.37 -5.38 -22.80
CA ASN A 195 -19.50 -5.57 -23.71
C ASN A 195 -19.28 -4.97 -25.12
N PHE A 196 -18.01 -4.92 -25.55
CA PHE A 196 -17.53 -4.33 -26.79
C PHE A 196 -17.76 -2.80 -26.91
N GLU A 197 -18.02 -2.10 -25.81
CA GLU A 197 -18.22 -0.64 -25.79
C GLU A 197 -16.95 0.12 -26.21
N CYS A 198 -15.76 -0.45 -25.96
CA CYS A 198 -14.47 0.09 -26.38
C CYS A 198 -14.09 -0.18 -27.85
N GLN A 199 -14.83 -1.04 -28.57
CA GLN A 199 -14.51 -1.42 -29.96
C GLN A 199 -15.05 -0.44 -31.01
N GLY A 200 -15.23 0.83 -30.65
CA GLY A 200 -15.99 1.84 -31.41
C GLY A 200 -15.89 1.74 -32.94
N ASN A 201 -17.01 2.01 -33.59
CA ASN A 201 -17.03 2.40 -35.01
C ASN A 201 -16.08 3.58 -35.28
#